data_AF-A0A4V5PAP4-F1
#
_entry.id   AF-A0A4V5PAP4-F1
#
_cell.length_a   1.000
_cell.length_b   1.000
_cell.length_c   1.000
_cell.angle_alpha   90.00
_cell.angle_beta   90.00
_cell.angle_gamma   90.00
#
_symmetry.space_group_name_H-M   'P 1'
#
loop_
_entity.id
_entity.type
_entity.pdbx_description
1 polymer ?
#
loop_
_entity_poly.entity_id
_entity_poly.type
_entity_poly.pdbx_seq_one_letter_code
_entity_poly.pdbx_strand_id
1 'polypeptide(L)'
;MVEGRGLALPRWALLAPLPQPLLSQVPSGRRRFLREHAAPFSAFLTDSFGRRHSYLRISLTEKCNLRCQYCMPEEGVPLTPKADLLTTEELLTLARLFVKEGVDKIRLTGGEPLIRPDVVDIV
;
A
#
# COMPACT_ATOMS: atom_id res chain seq x y z
N MET A 1 61.30 38.16 9.96
CA MET A 1 60.92 36.77 9.62
C MET A 1 59.64 36.43 10.36
N VAL A 2 58.49 36.49 9.69
CA VAL A 2 57.37 35.53 9.83
C VAL A 2 56.62 35.57 8.49
N GLU A 3 56.86 34.58 7.62
CA GLU A 3 55.97 34.20 6.52
C GLU A 3 54.52 34.06 7.01
N GLY A 4 53.49 34.59 6.35
CA GLY A 4 53.00 34.06 5.09
C GLY A 4 52.09 32.85 5.33
N ARG A 5 50.76 33.00 5.17
CA ARG A 5 49.83 31.93 4.78
C ARG A 5 48.43 32.50 4.49
N GLY A 6 48.28 33.01 3.26
CA GLY A 6 46.98 33.07 2.62
C GLY A 6 46.45 31.64 2.44
N LEU A 7 45.30 31.36 3.03
CA LEU A 7 44.61 30.08 2.88
C LEU A 7 44.07 29.98 1.45
N ALA A 8 44.91 29.50 0.54
CA ALA A 8 44.48 29.02 -0.77
C ALA A 8 43.61 27.78 -0.55
N LEU A 9 42.31 27.90 -0.88
CA LEU A 9 41.40 26.76 -0.88
C LEU A 9 41.92 25.69 -1.86
N PRO A 10 41.91 24.40 -1.50
CA PRO A 10 42.49 23.35 -2.31
C PRO A 10 41.65 23.09 -3.58
N ARG A 11 42.35 22.83 -4.71
CA ARG A 11 41.76 22.63 -6.07
C ARG A 11 40.71 21.51 -6.19
N TRP A 12 40.56 20.63 -5.20
CA TRP A 12 39.51 19.60 -5.21
C TRP A 12 38.11 20.15 -4.92
N ALA A 13 37.99 21.36 -4.36
CA ALA A 13 36.70 21.99 -4.07
C ALA A 13 35.87 22.35 -5.32
N LEU A 14 36.48 22.32 -6.51
CA LEU A 14 35.81 22.59 -7.80
C LEU A 14 35.25 21.32 -8.49
N LEU A 15 35.42 20.14 -7.89
CA LEU A 15 34.91 18.87 -8.41
C LEU A 15 33.77 18.28 -7.57
N ALA A 16 33.20 19.06 -6.64
CA ALA A 16 32.00 18.65 -5.94
C ALA A 16 30.83 18.56 -6.95
N PRO A 17 30.20 17.38 -7.13
CA PRO A 17 29.04 17.26 -8.01
C PRO A 17 27.94 18.20 -7.51
N LEU A 18 27.38 18.99 -8.42
CA LEU A 18 26.24 19.88 -8.16
C LEU A 18 25.14 19.10 -7.43
N PRO A 19 24.50 19.67 -6.38
CA PRO A 19 23.37 19.02 -5.73
C PRO A 19 22.28 18.82 -6.77
N GLN A 20 21.96 17.55 -7.05
CA GLN A 20 20.88 17.20 -7.96
C GLN A 20 19.60 17.86 -7.44
N PRO A 21 18.85 18.60 -8.28
CA PRO A 21 17.59 19.16 -7.83
C PRO A 21 16.65 18.03 -7.43
N LEU A 22 15.89 18.24 -6.35
CA LEU A 22 14.86 17.33 -5.82
C LEU A 22 13.79 17.02 -6.88
N LEU A 23 14.09 16.12 -7.80
CA LEU A 23 13.16 15.59 -8.80
C LEU A 23 12.33 14.41 -8.27
N SER A 24 12.35 14.16 -6.96
CA SER A 24 11.63 13.04 -6.33
C SER A 24 10.32 13.44 -5.63
N GLN A 25 9.94 14.71 -5.62
CA GLN A 25 8.82 15.19 -4.79
C GLN A 25 7.64 15.78 -5.57
N VAL A 26 7.35 15.29 -6.78
CA VAL A 26 6.07 15.62 -7.41
C VAL A 26 5.05 14.54 -7.02
N PRO A 27 4.21 14.75 -5.97
CA PRO A 27 3.06 13.89 -5.80
C PRO A 27 2.20 14.06 -7.06
N SER A 28 1.91 12.95 -7.75
CA SER A 28 0.99 12.98 -8.88
C SER A 28 -0.29 13.71 -8.45
N GLY A 29 -0.85 14.56 -9.31
CA GLY A 29 -1.99 15.43 -8.95
C GLY A 29 -3.15 14.70 -8.25
N ARG A 30 -3.28 13.40 -8.51
CA ARG A 30 -4.17 12.47 -7.81
C ARG A 30 -3.95 12.40 -6.29
N ARG A 31 -2.70 12.33 -5.81
CA ARG A 31 -2.40 12.27 -4.36
C ARG A 31 -2.74 13.56 -3.64
N ARG A 32 -2.55 14.71 -4.30
CA ARG A 32 -2.90 16.02 -3.72
C ARG A 32 -4.42 16.18 -3.60
N PHE A 33 -5.14 15.89 -4.67
CA PHE A 33 -6.60 15.95 -4.69
C PHE A 33 -7.24 15.06 -3.62
N LEU A 34 -6.72 13.83 -3.44
CA LEU A 34 -7.18 12.91 -2.40
C LEU A 34 -6.90 13.42 -0.99
N ARG A 35 -5.78 14.12 -0.73
CA ARG A 35 -5.50 14.73 0.58
C ARG A 35 -6.44 15.89 0.90
N GLU A 36 -6.73 16.73 -0.08
CA GLU A 36 -7.58 17.92 0.10
C GLU A 36 -9.07 17.54 0.33
N HIS A 37 -9.50 16.38 -0.15
CA HIS A 37 -10.89 15.90 -0.03
C HIS A 37 -11.03 14.63 0.81
N ALA A 38 -10.00 14.24 1.55
CA ALA A 38 -10.07 13.08 2.45
C ALA A 38 -10.98 13.41 3.63
N ALA A 39 -12.00 12.58 3.85
CA ALA A 39 -12.75 12.61 5.10
C ALA A 39 -11.79 12.46 6.30
N PRO A 40 -12.08 13.09 7.46
CA PRO A 40 -11.27 12.93 8.65
C PRO A 40 -11.21 11.44 9.03
N PHE A 41 -10.01 10.96 9.38
CA PHE A 41 -9.82 9.56 9.73
C PHE A 41 -10.60 9.22 10.99
N SER A 42 -11.48 8.23 10.89
CA SER A 42 -12.41 7.88 11.94
C SER A 42 -11.70 7.35 13.18
N ALA A 43 -12.18 7.76 14.36
CA ALA A 43 -11.71 7.21 15.63
C ALA A 43 -11.97 5.69 15.72
N PHE A 44 -13.00 5.19 15.03
CA PHE A 44 -13.34 3.76 14.98
C PHE A 44 -12.28 2.88 14.31
N LEU A 45 -11.42 3.46 13.46
CA LEU A 45 -10.31 2.74 12.82
C LEU A 45 -8.97 2.94 13.54
N THR A 46 -9.01 3.40 14.80
CA THR A 46 -7.84 3.50 15.67
C THR A 46 -7.94 2.47 16.78
N ASP A 47 -6.92 1.61 16.91
CA ASP A 47 -6.90 0.62 17.98
C ASP A 47 -6.50 1.23 19.34
N SER A 48 -6.52 0.41 20.39
CA SER A 48 -6.15 0.80 21.75
C SER A 48 -4.67 1.20 21.92
N PHE A 49 -3.82 0.89 20.93
CA PHE A 49 -2.41 1.28 20.90
C PHE A 49 -2.19 2.57 20.09
N GLY A 50 -3.26 3.21 19.60
CA GLY A 50 -3.19 4.44 18.82
C GLY A 50 -2.77 4.24 17.36
N ARG A 51 -2.79 3.01 16.83
CA ARG A 51 -2.44 2.72 15.43
C ARG A 51 -3.66 2.97 14.55
N ARG A 52 -3.46 3.74 13.48
CA ARG A 52 -4.49 4.04 12.47
C ARG A 52 -4.52 2.95 11.40
N HIS A 53 -5.61 2.23 11.29
CA HIS A 53 -5.83 1.21 10.25
C HIS A 53 -6.19 1.86 8.90
N SER A 54 -5.18 2.29 8.13
CA SER A 54 -5.40 2.85 6.78
C SER A 54 -5.33 1.79 5.66
N TYR A 55 -5.00 0.54 6.00
CA TYR A 55 -4.74 -0.54 5.04
C TYR A 55 -5.68 -1.73 5.24
N LEU A 56 -6.53 -1.97 4.23
CA LEU A 56 -7.49 -3.06 4.22
C LEU A 56 -6.98 -4.20 3.33
N ARG A 57 -6.93 -5.43 3.86
CA ARG A 57 -6.69 -6.64 3.08
C ARG A 57 -7.98 -7.41 2.94
N ILE A 58 -8.40 -7.66 1.70
CA ILE A 58 -9.62 -8.43 1.42
C ILE A 58 -9.21 -9.76 0.81
N SER A 59 -9.64 -10.87 1.42
CA SER A 59 -9.46 -12.22 0.88
C SER A 59 -10.63 -12.53 -0.03
N LEU A 60 -10.39 -12.66 -1.34
CA LEU A 60 -11.43 -12.87 -2.34
C LEU A 60 -11.86 -14.32 -2.48
N THR A 61 -10.91 -15.24 -2.30
CA THR A 61 -11.05 -16.67 -2.54
C THR A 61 -9.97 -17.43 -1.78
N GLU A 62 -10.23 -18.68 -1.43
CA GLU A 62 -9.22 -19.58 -0.82
C GLU A 62 -8.54 -20.46 -1.88
N LYS A 63 -9.05 -20.46 -3.12
CA LYS A 63 -8.52 -21.27 -4.21
C LYS A 63 -7.21 -20.68 -4.72
N CYS A 64 -6.23 -21.55 -4.93
CA CYS A 64 -4.95 -21.21 -5.54
C CYS A 64 -4.59 -22.25 -6.61
N ASN A 65 -3.96 -21.81 -7.68
CA ASN A 65 -3.40 -22.65 -8.76
C ASN A 65 -2.02 -23.22 -8.40
N LEU A 66 -1.45 -22.81 -7.27
CA LEU A 66 -0.19 -23.32 -6.74
C LEU A 66 -0.41 -24.19 -5.49
N ARG A 67 0.58 -25.03 -5.16
CA ARG A 67 0.63 -25.90 -3.98
C ARG A 67 1.92 -25.66 -3.21
N CYS A 68 1.98 -24.52 -2.53
CA CYS A 68 3.17 -24.14 -1.78
C CYS A 68 3.24 -24.90 -0.46
N GLN A 69 4.35 -25.58 -0.16
CA GLN A 69 4.53 -26.42 1.04
C GLN A 69 4.15 -25.73 2.36
N TYR A 70 4.40 -24.42 2.49
CA TYR A 70 4.11 -23.66 3.71
C TYR A 70 2.72 -23.00 3.75
N CYS A 71 1.97 -23.01 2.65
CA CYS A 71 0.71 -22.27 2.52
C CYS A 71 -0.46 -23.19 2.15
N MET A 72 -0.28 -24.06 1.17
CA MET A 72 -1.29 -24.97 0.66
C MET A 72 -0.58 -26.28 0.27
N PRO A 73 -0.49 -27.23 1.21
CA PRO A 73 0.24 -28.47 1.01
C PRO A 73 -0.47 -29.36 -0.04
N GLU A 74 0.19 -30.43 -0.46
CA GLU A 74 -0.27 -31.27 -1.57
C GLU A 74 -1.58 -32.00 -1.22
N GLU A 75 -1.77 -32.35 0.05
CA GLU A 75 -3.00 -32.94 0.57
C GLU A 75 -4.19 -31.97 0.50
N GLY A 76 -3.92 -30.68 0.23
CA GLY A 76 -4.90 -29.62 0.16
C GLY A 76 -5.32 -29.11 1.53
N VAL A 77 -6.26 -28.18 1.52
CA VAL A 77 -6.90 -27.62 2.71
C VAL A 77 -8.42 -27.69 2.53
N PRO A 78 -9.18 -27.86 3.62
CA PRO A 78 -10.64 -27.76 3.54
C PRO A 78 -11.01 -26.36 3.05
N LEU A 79 -11.79 -26.30 1.96
CA LEU A 79 -12.22 -25.05 1.36
C LEU A 79 -13.62 -24.71 1.84
N THR A 80 -13.81 -23.44 2.18
CA THR A 80 -15.11 -22.85 2.49
C THR A 80 -16.02 -22.94 1.26
N PRO A 81 -17.28 -23.39 1.41
CA PRO A 81 -18.22 -23.41 0.29
C PRO A 81 -18.50 -22.01 -0.22
N LYS A 82 -18.81 -21.89 -1.52
CA LYS A 82 -19.01 -20.58 -2.18
C LYS A 82 -20.09 -19.73 -1.51
N ALA A 83 -21.10 -20.34 -0.89
CA ALA A 83 -22.20 -19.65 -0.23
C ALA A 83 -21.77 -18.86 1.01
N ASP A 84 -20.66 -19.24 1.64
CA ASP A 84 -20.14 -18.58 2.85
C ASP A 84 -19.09 -17.51 2.51
N LEU A 85 -18.76 -17.33 1.22
CA LEU A 85 -17.87 -16.28 0.74
C LEU A 85 -18.64 -15.01 0.40
N LEU A 86 -18.01 -13.87 0.64
CA LEU A 86 -18.60 -12.57 0.31
C LEU A 86 -18.88 -12.44 -1.19
N THR A 87 -20.12 -12.03 -1.47
CA THR A 87 -20.55 -11.61 -2.81
C THR A 87 -19.82 -10.33 -3.23
N THR A 88 -19.86 -10.02 -4.52
CA THR A 88 -19.22 -8.83 -5.09
C THR A 88 -19.86 -7.56 -4.52
N GLU A 89 -21.18 -7.57 -4.36
CA GLU A 89 -21.96 -6.46 -3.83
C GLU A 89 -21.62 -6.16 -2.37
N GLU A 90 -21.52 -7.21 -1.54
CA GLU A 90 -21.12 -7.08 -0.13
C GLU A 90 -19.70 -6.54 -0.02
N LEU A 91 -18.79 -7.05 -0.86
CA LEU A 91 -17.39 -6.64 -0.86
C LEU A 91 -17.24 -5.17 -1.23
N LEU A 92 -17.93 -4.72 -2.29
CA LEU A 92 -17.95 -3.31 -2.69
C LEU A 92 -18.59 -2.42 -1.62
N THR A 93 -19.63 -2.91 -0.95
CA THR A 93 -20.28 -2.20 0.16
C THR A 93 -19.30 -1.99 1.31
N LEU A 94 -18.62 -3.05 1.75
CA LEU A 94 -17.60 -2.99 2.80
C LEU A 94 -16.43 -2.08 2.40
N ALA A 95 -15.89 -2.24 1.20
CA ALA A 95 -14.79 -1.42 0.71
C ALA A 95 -15.14 0.08 0.73
N ARG A 96 -16.34 0.45 0.26
CA ARG A 96 -16.82 1.84 0.30
C ARG A 96 -16.98 2.37 1.73
N LEU A 97 -17.48 1.56 2.65
CA LEU A 97 -17.59 1.94 4.06
C LEU A 97 -16.20 2.22 4.65
N PHE A 98 -15.24 1.30 4.49
CA PHE A 98 -13.89 1.48 5.01
C PHE A 98 -13.15 2.68 4.41
N VAL A 99 -13.34 2.95 3.11
CA VAL A 99 -12.76 4.14 2.47
C VAL A 99 -13.34 5.43 3.04
N LYS A 100 -14.66 5.47 3.32
CA LYS A 100 -15.29 6.63 3.97
C LYS A 100 -14.73 6.88 5.38
N GLU A 101 -14.39 5.81 6.10
CA GLU A 101 -13.82 5.89 7.44
C GLU A 101 -12.31 6.23 7.46
N GLY A 102 -11.65 6.27 6.29
CA GLY A 102 -10.27 6.73 6.15
C GLY A 102 -9.24 5.70 5.71
N VAL A 103 -9.68 4.51 5.23
CA VAL A 103 -8.78 3.56 4.54
C VAL A 103 -8.36 4.15 3.19
N ASP A 104 -7.05 4.20 2.93
CA ASP A 104 -6.48 4.76 1.70
C ASP A 104 -5.85 3.70 0.79
N LYS A 105 -5.67 2.47 1.30
CA LYS A 105 -5.04 1.38 0.59
C LYS A 105 -5.85 0.10 0.78
N ILE A 106 -6.23 -0.53 -0.33
CA ILE A 106 -6.88 -1.84 -0.35
C ILE A 106 -5.97 -2.82 -1.10
N ARG A 107 -5.70 -3.99 -0.52
CA ARG A 107 -5.03 -5.10 -1.20
C ARG A 107 -5.96 -6.30 -1.29
N LEU A 108 -6.20 -6.71 -2.53
CA LEU A 108 -6.91 -7.95 -2.82
C LEU A 108 -5.94 -9.13 -2.66
N THR A 109 -6.40 -10.14 -1.95
CA THR A 109 -5.62 -11.32 -1.54
C THR A 109 -6.53 -12.56 -1.54
N GLY A 110 -6.04 -13.66 -0.98
CA GLY A 110 -6.74 -14.93 -0.90
C GLY A 110 -5.74 -16.07 -1.06
N GLY A 111 -6.15 -17.12 -1.78
CA GLY A 111 -5.23 -17.94 -2.56
C GLY A 111 -4.68 -17.11 -3.72
N GLU A 112 -5.15 -17.39 -4.94
CA GLU A 112 -4.82 -16.60 -6.12
C GLU A 112 -6.04 -15.74 -6.53
N PRO A 113 -5.99 -14.40 -6.35
CA PRO A 113 -7.10 -13.51 -6.67
C PRO A 113 -7.65 -13.66 -8.10
N LEU A 114 -6.77 -13.94 -9.07
CA LEU A 114 -7.16 -14.03 -10.49
C LEU A 114 -7.97 -15.28 -10.83
N ILE A 115 -8.11 -16.23 -9.91
CA ILE A 115 -8.97 -17.41 -10.09
C ILE A 115 -10.46 -17.05 -9.91
N ARG A 116 -10.76 -15.97 -9.18
CA ARG A 116 -12.13 -15.51 -8.99
C ARG A 116 -12.63 -14.86 -10.30
N PRO A 117 -13.71 -15.38 -10.92
CA PRO A 117 -14.12 -14.96 -12.27
C PRO A 117 -14.60 -13.50 -12.33
N ASP A 118 -15.20 -13.02 -11.25
CA ASP A 118 -15.73 -11.66 -11.07
C ASP A 118 -14.70 -10.66 -10.53
N VAL A 119 -13.41 -11.00 -10.53
CA VAL A 119 -12.34 -10.12 -10.00
C VAL A 119 -12.26 -8.78 -10.74
N VAL A 120 -12.62 -8.75 -12.03
CA VAL A 120 -12.61 -7.54 -12.85
C VAL A 120 -13.70 -6.56 -12.39
N ASP A 121 -14.83 -7.05 -11.88
CA ASP A 121 -15.93 -6.21 -11.39
C ASP A 121 -15.60 -5.55 -10.03
N ILE A 122 -14.52 -6.00 -9.36
CA ILE A 122 -14.07 -5.52 -8.05
C ILE A 122 -13.05 -4.36 -8.16
N VAL A 123 -12.35 -4.22 -9.30
CA VAL A 123 -11.19 -3.29 -9.46
C VAL A 123 -11.52 -1.96 -10.12
#